data_AF-A0A7Y5VIV1-F1
#
_entry.id   AF-A0A7Y5VIV1-F1
#
_cell.length_a   1.000
_cell.length_b   1.000
_cell.length_c   1.000
_cell.angle_alpha   90.00
_cell.angle_beta   90.00
_cell.angle_gamma   90.00
#
_symmetry.space_group_name_H-M   'P 1'
#
loop_
_entity.id
_entity.type
_entity.pdbx_description
1 polymer ?
#
loop_
_entity_poly.entity_id
_entity_poly.type
_entity_poly.pdbx_seq_one_letter_code
_entity_poly.pdbx_strand_id
1 'polypeptide(L)'
;MTTQEYLCRHFARMGARVVVRGPRLRQRTKITIDVGRDRSGEVFVIGCEEEVAIEVIDVQPCSHHLVLMVRDGSEKHKFLLGRDERHWFAAAVPGDAVRDVRTAIASLRPTEIEGREAIRQGEWFFVLEPGVNDKGAVILRNEPLSRGAGSKPHICEQMMRKGGEVVMVSRAYPTGLSLASYHELLATNDDARSYGWRQMVRDAAVYARGEIRHKDHRTIDLWCWHRVYMNRERFAKHAPQIAFLD
;
A
#
# COMPACT_ATOMS: atom_id res chain seq x y z
N MET A 1 -30.07 12.42 -10.06
CA MET A 1 -29.34 11.18 -9.76
C MET A 1 -28.47 11.45 -8.56
N THR A 2 -28.64 10.70 -7.47
CA THR A 2 -27.82 10.85 -6.26
C THR A 2 -26.40 10.31 -6.51
N THR A 3 -25.43 10.72 -5.68
CA THR A 3 -24.06 10.15 -5.73
C THR A 3 -24.08 8.63 -5.58
N GLN A 4 -24.95 8.10 -4.72
CA GLN A 4 -25.15 6.66 -4.54
C GLN A 4 -25.60 5.99 -5.84
N GLU A 5 -26.65 6.49 -6.50
CA GLU A 5 -27.18 5.94 -7.75
C GLU A 5 -26.13 5.99 -8.87
N TYR A 6 -25.43 7.11 -9.00
CA TYR A 6 -24.36 7.30 -9.96
C TYR A 6 -23.27 6.25 -9.78
N LEU A 7 -22.73 6.10 -8.57
CA LEU A 7 -21.65 5.16 -8.30
C LEU A 7 -22.12 3.70 -8.43
N CYS A 8 -23.32 3.35 -7.94
CA CYS A 8 -23.88 2.00 -8.12
C CYS A 8 -23.90 1.58 -9.59
N ARG A 9 -24.32 2.47 -10.51
CA ARG A 9 -24.33 2.18 -11.95
C ARG A 9 -22.93 1.90 -12.50
N HIS A 10 -21.93 2.66 -12.10
CA HIS A 10 -20.55 2.48 -12.58
C HIS A 10 -19.87 1.24 -11.97
N PHE A 11 -20.03 0.99 -10.67
CA PHE A 11 -19.47 -0.18 -10.00
C PHE A 11 -20.12 -1.48 -10.50
N ALA A 12 -21.42 -1.46 -10.79
CA ALA A 12 -22.12 -2.62 -11.37
C ALA A 12 -21.52 -3.04 -12.72
N ARG A 13 -21.01 -2.11 -13.53
CA ARG A 13 -20.34 -2.42 -14.80
C ARG A 13 -19.08 -3.26 -14.62
N MET A 14 -18.36 -3.10 -13.49
CA MET A 14 -17.21 -3.94 -13.15
C MET A 14 -17.60 -5.14 -12.25
N GLY A 15 -18.89 -5.38 -12.04
CA GLY A 15 -19.39 -6.48 -11.20
C GLY A 15 -19.27 -6.24 -9.69
N ALA A 16 -19.06 -4.99 -9.27
CA ALA A 16 -18.89 -4.62 -7.88
C ALA A 16 -20.14 -3.93 -7.31
N ARG A 17 -20.26 -3.97 -5.99
CA ARG A 17 -21.26 -3.20 -5.22
C ARG A 17 -20.57 -2.08 -4.46
N VAL A 18 -21.29 -0.98 -4.26
CA VAL A 18 -20.79 0.18 -3.52
C VAL A 18 -21.89 0.79 -2.64
N VAL A 19 -21.48 1.26 -1.48
CA VAL A 19 -22.32 2.01 -0.55
C VAL A 19 -21.59 3.29 -0.16
N VAL A 20 -22.24 4.42 -0.37
CA VAL A 20 -21.81 5.74 0.09
C VAL A 20 -22.42 6.00 1.47
N ARG A 21 -21.60 6.48 2.40
CA ARG A 21 -22.00 6.85 3.75
C ARG A 21 -21.51 8.25 4.07
N GLY A 22 -22.25 8.95 4.93
CA GLY A 22 -21.78 10.20 5.50
C GLY A 22 -20.52 10.01 6.36
N PRO A 23 -19.87 11.11 6.77
CA PRO A 23 -18.62 11.06 7.51
C PRO A 23 -18.80 10.35 8.85
N ARG A 24 -17.81 9.54 9.26
CA ARG A 24 -17.81 8.95 10.60
C ARG A 24 -17.42 10.00 11.64
N LEU A 25 -17.99 9.95 12.84
CA LEU A 25 -17.70 10.87 13.97
C LEU A 25 -16.20 11.04 14.32
N ARG A 26 -15.34 10.10 13.95
CA ARG A 26 -13.87 10.13 14.18
C ARG A 26 -13.05 10.06 12.88
N GLN A 27 -13.66 10.37 11.74
CA GLN A 27 -12.95 10.37 10.46
C GLN A 27 -11.96 11.53 10.44
N ARG A 28 -10.67 11.25 10.21
CA ARG A 28 -9.62 12.29 10.14
C ARG A 28 -9.42 12.85 8.73
N THR A 29 -9.99 12.20 7.73
CA THR A 29 -9.86 12.52 6.30
C THR A 29 -11.24 12.79 5.72
N LYS A 30 -11.37 13.69 4.74
CA LYS A 30 -12.70 13.98 4.13
C LYS A 30 -13.27 12.84 3.30
N ILE A 31 -12.42 11.87 2.94
CA ILE A 31 -12.75 10.67 2.18
C ILE A 31 -12.11 9.43 2.81
N THR A 32 -12.85 8.33 2.80
CA THR A 32 -12.38 6.98 3.10
C THR A 32 -12.94 6.03 2.07
N ILE A 33 -12.12 5.07 1.64
CA ILE A 33 -12.52 4.04 0.69
C ILE A 33 -12.00 2.72 1.21
N ASP A 34 -12.93 1.86 1.59
CA ASP A 34 -12.63 0.54 2.16
C ASP A 34 -13.38 -0.55 1.41
N VAL A 35 -12.91 -1.79 1.55
CA VAL A 35 -13.65 -2.99 1.16
C VAL A 35 -14.23 -3.62 2.41
N GLY A 36 -15.54 -3.51 2.57
CA GLY A 36 -16.31 -4.16 3.61
C GLY A 36 -16.84 -5.53 3.16
N ARG A 37 -17.59 -6.19 4.05
CA ARG A 37 -18.30 -7.43 3.74
C ARG A 37 -19.70 -7.40 4.35
N ASP A 38 -20.68 -7.84 3.58
CA ASP A 38 -22.05 -8.09 4.03
C ASP A 38 -22.50 -9.51 3.65
N ARG A 39 -23.79 -9.82 3.84
CA ARG A 39 -24.36 -11.14 3.52
C ARG A 39 -24.23 -11.52 2.04
N SER A 40 -24.08 -10.54 1.15
CA SER A 40 -23.92 -10.73 -0.29
C SER A 40 -22.46 -10.69 -0.75
N GLY A 41 -21.51 -10.72 0.20
CA GLY A 41 -20.07 -10.74 -0.07
C GLY A 41 -19.41 -9.38 0.13
N GLU A 42 -18.29 -9.17 -0.55
CA GLU A 42 -17.54 -7.92 -0.43
C GLU A 42 -18.27 -6.75 -1.11
N VAL A 43 -18.10 -5.55 -0.54
CA VAL A 43 -18.74 -4.32 -0.99
C VAL A 43 -17.80 -3.14 -0.75
N PHE A 44 -17.68 -2.24 -1.72
CA PHE A 44 -16.95 -1.00 -1.52
C PHE A 44 -17.75 -0.07 -0.61
N VAL A 45 -17.08 0.49 0.39
CA VAL A 45 -17.66 1.45 1.33
C VAL A 45 -16.92 2.76 1.15
N ILE A 46 -17.63 3.77 0.67
CA ILE A 46 -17.10 5.12 0.49
C ILE A 46 -17.70 6.01 1.57
N GLY A 47 -16.88 6.46 2.50
CA GLY A 47 -17.26 7.46 3.49
C GLY A 47 -16.76 8.83 3.06
N CYS A 48 -17.66 9.78 2.79
CA CYS A 48 -17.30 11.12 2.34
C CYS A 48 -18.10 12.22 3.06
N GLU A 49 -17.46 13.37 3.25
CA GLU A 49 -18.16 14.61 3.62
C GLU A 49 -18.99 15.14 2.43
N GLU A 50 -20.05 15.91 2.71
CA GLU A 50 -21.01 16.38 1.69
C GLU A 50 -20.37 17.29 0.63
N GLU A 51 -19.31 18.00 0.97
CA GLU A 51 -18.61 18.96 0.10
C GLU A 51 -17.68 18.28 -0.92
N VAL A 52 -17.46 16.97 -0.80
CA VAL A 52 -16.51 16.23 -1.63
C VAL A 52 -17.18 15.73 -2.90
N ALA A 53 -16.70 16.20 -4.06
CA ALA A 53 -17.21 15.75 -5.35
C ALA A 53 -16.50 14.46 -5.81
N ILE A 54 -17.27 13.46 -6.21
CA ILE A 54 -16.77 12.16 -6.66
C ILE A 54 -17.11 11.96 -8.14
N GLU A 55 -16.12 11.55 -8.92
CA GLU A 55 -16.23 11.31 -10.36
C GLU A 55 -15.58 9.97 -10.72
N VAL A 56 -16.25 9.18 -11.57
CA VAL A 56 -15.67 7.96 -12.15
C VAL A 56 -15.00 8.32 -13.47
N ILE A 57 -13.67 8.20 -13.52
CA ILE A 57 -12.86 8.55 -14.70
C ILE A 57 -12.95 7.45 -15.76
N ASP A 58 -12.76 6.20 -15.37
CA ASP A 58 -12.70 5.06 -16.28
C ASP A 58 -13.23 3.80 -15.60
N VAL A 59 -13.86 2.93 -16.38
CA VAL A 59 -14.34 1.62 -15.92
C VAL A 59 -13.97 0.58 -16.98
N GLN A 60 -13.25 -0.45 -16.56
CA GLN A 60 -12.83 -1.57 -17.37
C GLN A 60 -13.54 -2.85 -16.89
N PRO A 61 -14.71 -3.21 -17.45
CA PRO A 61 -15.48 -4.38 -17.04
C PRO A 61 -14.70 -5.68 -17.11
N CYS A 62 -13.97 -5.91 -18.21
CA CYS A 62 -13.28 -7.18 -18.46
C CYS A 62 -12.15 -7.46 -17.44
N SER A 63 -11.49 -6.41 -16.96
CA SER A 63 -10.47 -6.54 -15.92
C SER A 63 -11.02 -6.32 -14.52
N HIS A 64 -12.31 -5.98 -14.36
CA HIS A 64 -12.92 -5.62 -13.08
C HIS A 64 -12.23 -4.44 -12.37
N HIS A 65 -11.83 -3.41 -13.11
CA HIS A 65 -11.18 -2.22 -12.57
C HIS A 65 -11.94 -0.93 -12.85
N LEU A 66 -11.78 0.07 -11.98
CA LEU A 66 -12.35 1.40 -12.08
C LEU A 66 -11.37 2.42 -11.50
N VAL A 67 -11.31 3.61 -12.11
CA VAL A 67 -10.61 4.77 -11.55
C VAL A 67 -11.62 5.76 -11.02
N LEU A 68 -11.52 6.06 -9.73
CA LEU A 68 -12.31 7.06 -9.04
C LEU A 68 -11.45 8.30 -8.81
N MET A 69 -12.02 9.47 -9.05
CA MET A 69 -11.45 10.75 -8.64
C MET A 69 -12.35 11.40 -7.59
N VAL A 70 -11.70 11.97 -6.61
CA VAL A 70 -12.29 12.68 -5.49
C VAL A 70 -11.69 14.08 -5.50
N ARG A 71 -12.54 15.10 -5.51
CA ARG A 71 -12.13 16.50 -5.49
C ARG A 71 -12.40 17.08 -4.11
N ASP A 72 -11.33 17.59 -3.50
CA ASP A 72 -11.37 18.34 -2.24
C ASP A 72 -10.84 19.76 -2.52
N GLY A 73 -11.76 20.70 -2.72
CA GLY A 73 -11.41 22.05 -3.19
C GLY A 73 -10.67 22.01 -4.54
N SER A 74 -9.43 22.50 -4.56
CA SER A 74 -8.56 22.48 -5.75
C SER A 74 -7.82 21.16 -5.94
N GLU A 75 -7.70 20.34 -4.89
CA GLU A 75 -6.96 19.09 -4.94
C GLU A 75 -7.78 17.96 -5.57
N LYS A 76 -7.08 17.08 -6.28
CA LYS A 76 -7.65 15.90 -6.92
C LYS A 76 -6.94 14.67 -6.42
N HIS A 77 -7.72 13.73 -5.94
CA HIS A 77 -7.24 12.47 -5.39
C HIS A 77 -7.83 11.35 -6.21
N LYS A 78 -6.96 10.46 -6.66
CA LYS A 78 -7.36 9.37 -7.55
C LYS A 78 -7.12 8.05 -6.85
N PHE A 79 -8.01 7.11 -7.13
CA PHE A 79 -7.98 5.78 -6.57
C PHE A 79 -8.20 4.76 -7.67
N LEU A 80 -7.36 3.72 -7.67
CA LEU A 80 -7.62 2.52 -8.44
C LEU A 80 -8.42 1.57 -7.56
N LEU A 81 -9.60 1.20 -8.05
CA LEU A 81 -10.47 0.20 -7.46
C LEU A 81 -10.47 -0.98 -8.39
N GLY A 82 -10.38 -2.19 -7.86
CA GLY A 82 -10.43 -3.35 -8.73
C GLY A 82 -10.56 -4.66 -8.01
N ARG A 83 -10.54 -5.75 -8.78
CA ARG A 83 -10.46 -7.10 -8.26
C ARG A 83 -9.09 -7.69 -8.53
N ASP A 84 -8.46 -8.20 -7.49
CA ASP A 84 -7.26 -9.03 -7.63
C ASP A 84 -7.58 -10.44 -7.14
N GLU A 85 -7.32 -11.42 -8.00
CA GLU A 85 -7.72 -12.82 -7.84
C GLU A 85 -9.18 -12.99 -7.37
N ARG A 86 -9.41 -13.04 -6.04
CA ARG A 86 -10.72 -13.26 -5.41
C ARG A 86 -11.26 -12.06 -4.63
N HIS A 87 -10.46 -11.01 -4.43
CA HIS A 87 -10.79 -9.93 -3.51
C HIS A 87 -10.82 -8.58 -4.20
N TRP A 88 -11.77 -7.74 -3.80
CA TRP A 88 -11.74 -6.34 -4.17
C TRP A 88 -10.62 -5.61 -3.42
N PHE A 89 -10.05 -4.59 -4.05
CA PHE A 89 -9.06 -3.71 -3.46
C PHE A 89 -9.33 -2.26 -3.83
N ALA A 90 -8.83 -1.36 -3.00
CA ALA A 90 -8.73 0.07 -3.25
C ALA A 90 -7.28 0.49 -3.00
N ALA A 91 -6.70 1.25 -3.92
CA ALA A 91 -5.36 1.81 -3.79
C ALA A 91 -5.37 3.28 -4.19
N ALA A 92 -4.77 4.15 -3.37
CA ALA A 92 -4.52 5.53 -3.77
C ALA A 92 -3.44 5.54 -4.86
N VAL A 93 -3.67 6.29 -5.94
CA VAL A 93 -2.72 6.36 -7.06
C VAL A 93 -1.91 7.66 -7.04
N PRO A 94 -0.59 7.59 -7.22
CA PRO A 94 0.24 8.79 -7.27
C PRO A 94 0.14 9.48 -8.64
N GLY A 95 0.33 10.80 -8.63
CA GLY A 95 0.50 11.62 -9.82
C GLY A 95 -0.80 12.13 -10.44
N ASP A 96 -0.77 13.39 -10.88
CA ASP A 96 -1.94 14.06 -11.46
C ASP A 96 -2.25 13.57 -12.89
N ALA A 97 -1.31 12.89 -13.56
CA ALA A 97 -1.42 12.41 -14.94
C ALA A 97 -2.34 11.19 -15.15
N VAL A 98 -2.79 10.53 -14.08
CA VAL A 98 -3.66 9.35 -14.18
C VAL A 98 -4.99 9.72 -14.83
N ARG A 99 -5.35 9.09 -15.95
CA ARG A 99 -6.54 9.43 -16.75
C ARG A 99 -7.40 8.24 -17.13
N ASP A 100 -6.93 7.02 -16.83
CA ASP A 100 -7.59 5.76 -17.14
C ASP A 100 -7.03 4.64 -16.24
N VAL A 101 -7.66 3.47 -16.27
CA VAL A 101 -7.20 2.30 -15.48
C VAL A 101 -5.76 1.91 -15.82
N ARG A 102 -5.36 2.02 -17.10
CA ARG A 102 -4.02 1.65 -17.56
C ARG A 102 -2.94 2.53 -16.91
N THR A 103 -3.13 3.84 -16.95
CA THR A 103 -2.22 4.82 -16.34
C THR A 103 -2.24 4.75 -14.82
N ALA A 104 -3.37 4.43 -14.21
CA ALA A 104 -3.48 4.16 -12.78
C ALA A 104 -2.61 2.95 -12.36
N ILE A 105 -2.75 1.81 -13.05
CA ILE A 105 -1.93 0.61 -12.80
C ILE A 105 -0.44 0.91 -13.01
N ALA A 106 -0.09 1.60 -14.09
CA ALA A 106 1.29 1.99 -14.37
C ALA A 106 1.87 2.89 -13.27
N SER A 107 1.08 3.85 -12.75
CA SER A 107 1.53 4.76 -11.70
C SER A 107 1.86 4.06 -10.36
N LEU A 108 1.27 2.89 -10.11
CA LEU A 108 1.51 2.10 -8.89
C LEU A 108 2.78 1.24 -9.00
N ARG A 109 3.27 0.98 -10.21
CA ARG A 109 4.50 0.20 -10.43
C ARG A 109 5.72 0.98 -9.94
N PRO A 110 6.62 0.41 -9.12
CA PRO A 110 7.85 1.07 -8.68
C PRO A 110 8.71 1.51 -9.87
N THR A 111 9.32 2.68 -9.79
CA THR A 111 10.18 3.21 -10.87
C THR A 111 11.52 2.48 -10.92
N GLU A 112 11.95 1.94 -9.79
CA GLU A 112 13.17 1.13 -9.61
C GLU A 112 13.14 -0.18 -10.42
N ILE A 113 11.97 -0.54 -10.94
CA ILE A 113 11.73 -1.77 -11.71
C ILE A 113 11.23 -1.48 -13.12
N GLU A 114 11.35 -0.25 -13.60
CA GLU A 114 11.02 0.11 -14.98
C GLU A 114 11.86 -0.71 -15.96
N GLY A 115 11.21 -1.25 -17.00
CA GLY A 115 11.85 -2.16 -17.96
C GLY A 115 12.22 -3.55 -17.42
N ARG A 116 11.98 -3.85 -16.14
CA ARG A 116 12.25 -5.17 -15.54
C ARG A 116 10.95 -5.94 -15.36
N GLU A 117 10.95 -7.24 -15.66
CA GLU A 117 9.84 -8.11 -15.31
C GLU A 117 9.73 -8.31 -13.80
N ALA A 118 8.51 -8.44 -13.30
CA ALA A 118 8.26 -8.61 -11.87
C ALA A 118 7.00 -9.45 -11.66
N ILE A 119 7.08 -10.38 -10.71
CA ILE A 119 5.89 -11.05 -10.18
C ILE A 119 5.24 -10.07 -9.20
N ARG A 120 3.93 -9.82 -9.34
CA ARG A 120 3.19 -8.96 -8.42
C ARG A 120 2.24 -9.80 -7.56
N GLN A 121 2.21 -9.54 -6.27
CA GLN A 121 1.23 -10.08 -5.33
C GLN A 121 0.78 -8.97 -4.38
N GLY A 122 -0.47 -8.53 -4.50
CA GLY A 122 -0.98 -7.39 -3.72
C GLY A 122 -0.19 -6.10 -3.97
N GLU A 123 0.41 -5.56 -2.92
CA GLU A 123 1.24 -4.34 -2.99
C GLU A 123 2.73 -4.62 -3.28
N TRP A 124 3.10 -5.88 -3.41
CA TRP A 124 4.50 -6.31 -3.53
C TRP A 124 4.87 -6.71 -4.95
N PHE A 125 6.07 -6.32 -5.35
CA PHE A 125 6.71 -6.68 -6.60
C PHE A 125 8.00 -7.45 -6.29
N PHE A 126 8.12 -8.64 -6.87
CA PHE A 126 9.26 -9.53 -6.73
C PHE A 126 10.03 -9.56 -8.05
N VAL A 127 11.24 -9.01 -8.04
CA VAL A 127 12.08 -8.90 -9.23
C VAL A 127 13.24 -9.87 -9.14
N LEU A 128 13.41 -10.67 -10.18
CA LEU A 128 14.42 -11.71 -10.26
C LEU A 128 15.84 -11.14 -10.02
N GLU A 129 16.59 -11.70 -9.07
CA GLU A 129 17.95 -11.27 -8.72
C GLU A 129 18.85 -12.47 -8.35
N PRO A 130 19.16 -13.36 -9.30
CA PRO A 130 19.82 -14.64 -9.03
C PRO A 130 21.29 -14.49 -8.61
N GLY A 131 21.91 -13.34 -8.92
CA GLY A 131 23.31 -13.05 -8.59
C GLY A 131 23.52 -12.50 -7.18
N VAL A 132 22.48 -12.35 -6.36
CA VAL A 132 22.67 -11.83 -5.01
C VAL A 132 23.40 -12.85 -4.13
N ASN A 133 24.55 -12.45 -3.59
CA ASN A 133 25.37 -13.31 -2.73
C ASN A 133 24.74 -13.43 -1.32
N ASP A 134 24.28 -14.60 -0.91
CA ASP A 134 23.75 -14.86 0.44
C ASP A 134 24.79 -15.41 1.42
N LYS A 135 26.07 -15.52 1.01
CA LYS A 135 27.14 -15.99 1.89
C LYS A 135 27.32 -15.07 3.10
N GLY A 136 27.10 -15.62 4.28
CA GLY A 136 27.16 -14.89 5.55
C GLY A 136 25.95 -14.00 5.82
N ALA A 137 24.93 -14.02 4.96
CA ALA A 137 23.68 -13.32 5.22
C ALA A 137 22.86 -14.07 6.29
N VAL A 138 22.16 -13.32 7.13
CA VAL A 138 21.13 -13.89 8.01
C VAL A 138 19.90 -14.18 7.16
N ILE A 139 19.61 -15.45 6.95
CA ILE A 139 18.40 -15.91 6.26
C ILE A 139 17.34 -16.19 7.31
N LEU A 140 16.35 -15.32 7.34
CA LEU A 140 15.20 -15.42 8.22
C LEU A 140 14.12 -16.27 7.55
N ARG A 141 13.30 -16.97 8.34
CA ARG A 141 12.30 -17.91 7.82
C ARG A 141 10.92 -17.59 8.35
N ASN A 142 9.92 -17.71 7.47
CA ASN A 142 8.53 -17.34 7.77
C ASN A 142 8.38 -15.88 8.22
N GLU A 143 9.16 -14.99 7.62
CA GLU A 143 9.15 -13.59 7.99
C GLU A 143 7.96 -12.85 7.39
N PRO A 144 7.28 -11.99 8.17
CA PRO A 144 6.23 -11.14 7.65
C PRO A 144 6.82 -10.00 6.81
N LEU A 145 6.30 -9.84 5.60
CA LEU A 145 6.45 -8.67 4.75
C LEU A 145 5.17 -7.83 4.88
N SER A 146 5.31 -6.64 5.47
CA SER A 146 4.19 -5.81 5.93
C SER A 146 4.40 -4.34 5.63
N ARG A 147 3.30 -3.61 5.40
CA ARG A 147 3.27 -2.15 5.32
C ARG A 147 3.09 -1.45 6.67
N GLY A 148 3.22 -2.19 7.77
CA GLY A 148 3.02 -1.69 9.13
C GLY A 148 1.69 -2.11 9.76
N ALA A 149 1.36 -1.45 10.88
CA ALA A 149 0.28 -1.84 11.79
C ALA A 149 -1.09 -1.98 11.09
N GLY A 150 -1.79 -3.08 11.36
CA GLY A 150 -3.13 -3.36 10.82
C GLY A 150 -3.16 -3.95 9.41
N SER A 151 -2.00 -4.10 8.75
CA SER A 151 -1.93 -4.83 7.48
C SER A 151 -1.96 -6.35 7.68
N LYS A 152 -2.37 -7.05 6.63
CA LYS A 152 -2.29 -8.51 6.53
C LYS A 152 -0.94 -8.83 5.90
N PRO A 153 0.05 -9.35 6.66
CA PRO A 153 1.39 -9.54 6.12
C PRO A 153 1.41 -10.69 5.11
N HIS A 154 2.27 -10.57 4.12
CA HIS A 154 2.70 -11.71 3.32
C HIS A 154 3.75 -12.47 4.14
N ILE A 155 3.69 -13.79 4.18
CA ILE A 155 4.67 -14.60 4.87
C ILE A 155 5.65 -15.15 3.85
N CYS A 156 6.90 -14.70 3.93
CA CYS A 156 7.99 -15.17 3.09
C CYS A 156 8.64 -16.40 3.73
N GLU A 157 8.76 -17.50 2.98
CA GLU A 157 9.44 -18.70 3.46
C GLU A 157 10.88 -18.41 3.86
N GLN A 158 11.61 -17.68 3.00
CA GLN A 158 12.96 -17.20 3.28
C GLN A 158 13.06 -15.72 2.94
N MET A 159 13.68 -14.96 3.83
CA MET A 159 13.91 -13.53 3.67
C MET A 159 15.34 -13.16 4.08
N MET A 160 15.96 -12.29 3.30
CA MET A 160 17.27 -11.72 3.57
C MET A 160 17.16 -10.20 3.47
N ARG A 161 17.85 -9.50 4.37
CA ARG A 161 18.00 -8.04 4.34
C ARG A 161 19.46 -7.68 4.11
N LYS A 162 19.70 -6.67 3.27
CA LYS A 162 21.04 -6.15 3.01
C LYS A 162 21.08 -4.64 3.08
N GLY A 163 22.10 -4.12 3.76
CA GLY A 163 22.29 -2.69 3.95
C GLY A 163 21.19 -2.08 4.81
N GLY A 164 20.88 -0.81 4.54
CA GLY A 164 19.99 0.00 5.34
C GLY A 164 20.69 0.76 6.46
N GLU A 165 19.99 1.74 7.00
CA GLU A 165 20.44 2.57 8.11
C GLU A 165 19.73 2.14 9.39
N VAL A 166 20.48 1.91 10.46
CA VAL A 166 19.89 1.68 11.78
C VAL A 166 19.24 2.97 12.26
N VAL A 167 17.94 2.90 12.53
CA VAL A 167 17.12 4.02 12.99
C VAL A 167 16.40 3.70 14.30
N MET A 168 16.13 4.73 15.10
CA MET A 168 15.30 4.68 16.30
C MET A 168 13.92 5.21 15.98
N VAL A 169 12.90 4.37 16.15
CA VAL A 169 11.50 4.65 15.81
C VAL A 169 10.68 4.79 17.09
N SER A 170 9.76 5.74 17.11
CA SER A 170 8.74 5.88 18.14
C SER A 170 7.45 6.37 17.51
N ARG A 171 6.35 6.43 18.29
CA ARG A 171 5.07 6.97 17.79
C ARG A 171 5.19 8.44 17.33
N ALA A 172 6.09 9.20 17.94
CA ALA A 172 6.37 10.59 17.57
C ALA A 172 7.27 10.70 16.32
N TYR A 173 8.10 9.68 16.06
CA TYR A 173 9.02 9.63 14.92
C TYR A 173 8.78 8.36 14.10
N PRO A 174 7.64 8.27 13.37
CA PRO A 174 7.19 7.07 12.70
C PRO A 174 8.00 6.73 11.43
N THR A 175 8.99 7.53 11.04
CA THR A 175 9.92 7.27 9.93
C THR A 175 11.34 6.98 10.41
N GLY A 176 11.57 6.97 11.73
CA GLY A 176 12.86 6.69 12.36
C GLY A 176 13.86 7.85 12.29
N LEU A 177 14.57 8.06 13.40
CA LEU A 177 15.75 8.92 13.47
C LEU A 177 17.01 8.08 13.26
N SER A 178 18.00 8.61 12.55
CA SER A 178 19.35 8.02 12.59
C SER A 178 19.84 7.97 14.04
N LEU A 179 20.78 7.08 14.35
CA LEU A 179 21.36 7.03 15.69
C LEU A 179 21.95 8.39 16.13
N ALA A 180 22.54 9.13 15.19
CA ALA A 180 23.06 10.47 15.44
C ALA A 180 21.96 11.48 15.83
N SER A 181 20.90 11.58 15.01
CA SER A 181 19.78 12.49 15.29
C SER A 181 18.98 12.07 16.52
N TYR A 182 18.89 10.77 16.81
CA TYR A 182 18.30 10.26 18.03
C TYR A 182 19.08 10.73 19.27
N HIS A 183 20.42 10.63 19.26
CA HIS A 183 21.24 11.11 20.36
C HIS A 183 21.16 12.63 20.54
N GLU A 184 21.15 13.39 19.43
CA GLU A 184 20.97 14.84 19.47
C GLU A 184 19.61 15.24 20.07
N LEU A 185 18.53 14.54 19.69
CA LEU A 185 17.21 14.76 20.27
C LEU A 185 17.21 14.47 21.78
N LEU A 186 17.80 13.35 22.22
CA LEU A 186 17.87 13.02 23.64
C LEU A 186 18.74 13.98 24.45
N ALA A 187 19.65 14.70 23.81
CA ALA A 187 20.49 15.71 24.46
C ALA A 187 19.79 17.08 24.56
N THR A 188 18.83 17.36 23.68
CA THR A 188 18.16 18.67 23.57
C THR A 188 16.73 18.67 24.10
N ASN A 189 16.12 17.49 24.26
CA ASN A 189 14.76 17.32 24.74
C ASN A 189 14.66 16.12 25.70
N ASP A 190 14.56 16.40 27.00
CA ASP A 190 14.48 15.37 28.03
C ASP A 190 13.21 14.51 27.94
N ASP A 191 12.08 15.08 27.48
CA ASP A 191 10.82 14.35 27.33
C ASP A 191 10.94 13.20 26.33
N ALA A 192 11.82 13.35 25.32
CA ALA A 192 12.01 12.38 24.27
C ALA A 192 12.43 11.01 24.79
N ARG A 193 13.05 10.90 25.98
CA ARG A 193 13.41 9.62 26.59
C ARG A 193 12.20 8.72 26.85
N SER A 194 11.02 9.30 27.01
CA SER A 194 9.79 8.57 27.34
C SER A 194 9.04 8.00 26.13
N TYR A 195 9.50 8.26 24.90
CA TYR A 195 8.73 7.99 23.68
C TYR A 195 8.63 6.52 23.25
N GLY A 196 9.17 5.57 24.05
CA GLY A 196 9.05 4.13 23.78
C GLY A 196 9.78 3.71 22.51
N TRP A 197 11.07 4.03 22.42
CA TRP A 197 11.88 3.82 21.22
C TRP A 197 12.12 2.34 20.92
N ARG A 198 12.14 2.03 19.62
CA ARG A 198 12.55 0.73 19.07
C ARG A 198 13.60 0.93 17.99
N GLN A 199 14.66 0.13 18.04
CA GLN A 199 15.64 0.09 16.96
C GLN A 199 15.07 -0.69 15.76
N MET A 200 15.21 -0.13 14.58
CA MET A 200 14.75 -0.66 13.29
C MET A 200 15.83 -0.39 12.24
N VAL A 201 15.71 -0.99 11.05
CA VAL A 201 16.55 -0.72 9.89
C VAL A 201 15.68 -0.11 8.79
N ARG A 202 16.03 1.12 8.38
CA ARG A 202 15.39 1.83 7.27
C ARG A 202 16.16 1.58 5.98
N ASP A 203 15.46 1.59 4.85
CA ASP A 203 16.05 1.51 3.50
C ASP A 203 16.91 0.24 3.24
N ALA A 204 16.73 -0.82 4.03
CA ALA A 204 17.34 -2.11 3.73
C ALA A 204 16.76 -2.69 2.43
N ALA A 205 17.63 -3.22 1.58
CA ALA A 205 17.18 -4.03 0.45
C ALA A 205 16.65 -5.36 0.97
N VAL A 206 15.38 -5.65 0.67
CA VAL A 206 14.72 -6.90 1.05
C VAL A 206 14.73 -7.87 -0.11
N TYR A 207 15.10 -9.11 0.20
CA TYR A 207 15.14 -10.23 -0.73
C TYR A 207 14.30 -11.37 -0.19
N ALA A 208 13.55 -12.04 -1.07
CA ALA A 208 12.72 -13.19 -0.73
C ALA A 208 12.99 -14.36 -1.68
N ARG A 209 12.85 -15.60 -1.18
CA ARG A 209 12.96 -16.85 -1.93
C ARG A 209 11.99 -17.89 -1.35
N GLY A 210 11.58 -18.85 -2.18
CA GLY A 210 10.64 -19.90 -1.82
C GLY A 210 9.19 -19.42 -1.84
N GLU A 211 8.34 -20.03 -1.02
CA GLU A 211 6.92 -19.70 -1.01
C GLU A 211 6.63 -18.31 -0.41
N ILE A 212 5.78 -17.54 -1.10
CA ILE A 212 5.19 -16.31 -0.58
C ILE A 212 3.69 -16.51 -0.40
N ARG A 213 3.28 -16.57 0.88
CA ARG A 213 1.92 -16.90 1.28
C ARG A 213 1.18 -15.67 1.75
N HIS A 214 -0.07 -15.50 1.32
CA HIS A 214 -0.96 -14.47 1.83
C HIS A 214 -2.38 -15.04 1.91
N LYS A 215 -3.18 -14.61 2.88
CA LYS A 215 -4.53 -15.18 3.05
C LYS A 215 -5.53 -14.77 1.96
N ASP A 216 -5.29 -13.61 1.33
CA ASP A 216 -6.15 -13.08 0.27
C ASP A 216 -5.54 -13.31 -1.13
N HIS A 217 -4.34 -13.92 -1.24
CA HIS A 217 -3.69 -14.18 -2.52
C HIS A 217 -3.18 -15.61 -2.61
N ARG A 218 -3.23 -16.20 -3.80
CA ARG A 218 -2.62 -17.50 -4.09
C ARG A 218 -1.12 -17.44 -3.81
N THR A 219 -0.61 -18.48 -3.17
CA THR A 219 0.82 -18.65 -2.95
C THR A 219 1.57 -18.61 -4.27
N ILE A 220 2.64 -17.82 -4.32
CA ILE A 220 3.61 -17.83 -5.40
C ILE A 220 4.87 -18.53 -4.92
N ASP A 221 5.61 -19.15 -5.83
CA ASP A 221 6.91 -19.78 -5.54
C ASP A 221 8.02 -19.02 -6.26
N LEU A 222 9.05 -18.62 -5.50
CA LEU A 222 10.21 -17.89 -5.98
C LEU A 222 11.42 -18.82 -6.02
N TRP A 223 11.70 -19.40 -7.19
CA TRP A 223 12.74 -20.42 -7.38
C TRP A 223 14.17 -19.97 -7.02
N CYS A 224 14.44 -18.66 -7.02
CA CYS A 224 15.68 -18.09 -6.49
C CYS A 224 15.40 -16.76 -5.78
N TRP A 225 16.45 -16.05 -5.37
CA TRP A 225 16.31 -14.75 -4.73
C TRP A 225 15.67 -13.72 -5.66
N HIS A 226 14.62 -13.08 -5.17
CA HIS A 226 14.00 -11.92 -5.79
C HIS A 226 14.14 -10.72 -4.87
N ARG A 227 14.46 -9.57 -5.45
CA ARG A 227 14.40 -8.30 -4.73
C ARG A 227 12.97 -7.81 -4.64
N VAL A 228 12.60 -7.40 -3.44
CA VAL A 228 11.24 -7.00 -3.08
C VAL A 228 11.10 -5.49 -3.17
N TYR A 229 10.06 -5.03 -3.86
CA TYR A 229 9.68 -3.63 -3.93
C TYR A 229 8.20 -3.48 -3.55
N MET A 230 7.88 -2.47 -2.75
CA MET A 230 6.50 -2.06 -2.50
C MET A 230 6.03 -1.14 -3.63
N ASN A 231 4.73 -1.20 -3.95
CA ASN A 231 4.07 -0.28 -4.86
C ASN A 231 4.27 1.21 -4.47
N ARG A 232 3.83 2.10 -5.36
CA ARG A 232 3.99 3.55 -5.19
C ARG A 232 2.82 4.24 -4.47
N GLU A 233 1.93 3.50 -3.82
CA GLU A 233 0.76 4.08 -3.15
C GLU A 233 1.16 5.14 -2.12
N ARG A 234 2.25 4.93 -1.38
CA ARG A 234 2.80 5.89 -0.41
C ARG A 234 3.12 7.28 -0.97
N PHE A 235 3.25 7.42 -2.29
CA PHE A 235 3.52 8.69 -2.96
C PHE A 235 2.24 9.43 -3.41
N ALA A 236 1.06 8.84 -3.19
CA ALA A 236 -0.20 9.52 -3.43
C ALA A 236 -0.40 10.62 -2.38
N LYS A 237 -0.92 11.79 -2.80
CA LYS A 237 -1.16 12.99 -1.96
C LYS A 237 -2.01 12.72 -0.70
N HIS A 238 -2.70 11.58 -0.65
CA HIS A 238 -3.61 11.18 0.41
C HIS A 238 -3.25 9.86 1.09
N ALA A 239 -2.20 9.18 0.64
CA ALA A 239 -1.76 7.98 1.34
C ALA A 239 -1.14 8.38 2.68
N PRO A 240 -1.41 7.64 3.78
CA PRO A 240 -0.59 7.77 4.97
C PRO A 240 0.88 7.57 4.57
N GLN A 241 1.76 8.45 5.03
CA GLN A 241 3.20 8.34 4.77
C GLN A 241 3.70 7.05 5.46
N ILE A 242 3.80 5.98 4.69
CA ILE A 242 4.40 4.72 5.13
C ILE A 242 5.85 4.75 4.67
N ALA A 243 6.76 5.03 5.61
CA ALA A 243 8.16 4.70 5.41
C ALA A 243 8.32 3.19 5.52
N PHE A 244 9.19 2.61 4.67
CA PHE A 244 9.59 1.22 4.80
C PHE A 244 10.49 1.12 6.04
N LEU A 245 9.88 0.74 7.17
CA LEU A 245 10.56 0.51 8.42
C LEU A 245 10.47 -0.98 8.74
N ASP A 246 11.63 -1.61 8.90
CA ASP A 246 11.76 -3.00 9.34
C ASP A 246 12.40 -3.09 10.72
#